data_AF-A0A133VIV5-F1
#
_entry.id   AF-A0A133VIV5-F1
#
_cell.length_a   1.000
_cell.length_b   1.000
_cell.length_c   1.000
_cell.angle_alpha   90.00
_cell.angle_beta   90.00
_cell.angle_gamma   90.00
#
_symmetry.space_group_name_H-M   'P 1'
#
loop_
_entity.id
_entity.type
_entity.pdbx_description
1 polymer ?
#
loop_
_entity_poly.entity_id
_entity_poly.type
_entity_poly.pdbx_seq_one_letter_code
_entity_poly.pdbx_strand_id
1 'polypeptide(L)'
;MAIVFDAIFSTDEILFSLYTTFRQIHDESVPMPKKNADNDEWYSVAERLPKQVRIQILKVLLDDFYQKSIAEFCGVVPSAISHWVNREEYWPSARSSVHLLRLGAKLKPEKTKGIILEDVEEHLTKLREAGIPIQKVLKKMKT
;
A
#
# COMPACT_ATOMS: atom_id res chain seq x y z
N MET A 1 -10.00 18.12 -3.79
CA MET A 1 -10.39 18.20 -2.37
C MET A 1 -9.20 17.71 -1.54
N ALA A 2 -8.16 18.52 -1.35
CA ALA A 2 -6.86 18.08 -0.81
C ALA A 2 -6.70 18.27 0.71
N ILE A 3 -7.75 18.66 1.44
CA ILE A 3 -7.58 19.40 2.71
C ILE A 3 -7.50 18.48 3.96
N VAL A 4 -7.70 17.16 3.87
CA VAL A 4 -7.89 16.34 5.09
C VAL A 4 -6.62 15.63 5.58
N PHE A 5 -5.59 15.45 4.75
CA PHE A 5 -4.46 14.56 5.09
C PHE A 5 -3.10 15.24 5.35
N ASP A 6 -3.00 16.55 5.14
CA ASP A 6 -1.70 17.25 5.19
C ASP A 6 -1.17 17.52 6.61
N ALA A 7 -2.01 17.44 7.65
CA ALA A 7 -1.68 18.10 8.90
C ALA A 7 -1.08 17.25 10.04
N ILE A 8 -1.00 15.91 9.97
CA ILE A 8 -0.99 15.16 11.26
C ILE A 8 0.21 14.24 11.57
N PHE A 9 1.04 13.72 10.66
CA PHE A 9 1.87 12.57 11.09
C PHE A 9 3.23 12.41 10.37
N SER A 10 4.09 11.56 10.95
CA SER A 10 5.42 11.14 10.45
C SER A 10 5.31 9.98 9.44
N THR A 11 6.16 9.94 8.41
CA THR A 11 5.95 9.21 7.13
C THR A 11 5.68 7.70 7.23
N ASP A 12 6.32 6.99 8.15
CA ASP A 12 6.16 5.52 8.28
C ASP A 12 4.88 5.13 9.04
N GLU A 13 4.58 5.84 10.13
CA GLU A 13 3.37 5.61 10.93
C GLU A 13 2.11 6.13 10.21
N ILE A 14 2.22 7.17 9.36
CA ILE A 14 1.12 7.63 8.50
C ILE A 14 0.61 6.51 7.64
N LEU A 15 1.48 5.98 6.77
CA LEU A 15 1.08 5.08 5.71
C LEU A 15 0.47 3.82 6.29
N PHE A 16 1.04 3.37 7.41
CA PHE A 16 0.55 2.27 8.18
C PHE A 16 -0.81 2.56 8.84
N SER A 17 -0.95 3.68 9.56
CA SER A 17 -2.18 4.07 10.25
C SER A 17 -3.33 4.37 9.27
N LEU A 18 -3.07 5.10 8.20
CA LEU A 18 -4.07 5.44 7.17
C LEU A 18 -4.66 4.17 6.55
N TYR A 19 -3.80 3.21 6.21
CA TYR A 19 -4.21 1.98 5.54
C TYR A 19 -4.89 0.96 6.49
N THR A 20 -4.39 0.82 7.72
CA THR A 20 -5.01 -0.06 8.73
C THR A 20 -6.38 0.44 9.16
N THR A 21 -6.50 1.75 9.36
CA THR A 21 -7.72 2.41 9.83
C THR A 21 -8.81 2.42 8.76
N PHE A 22 -8.45 2.74 7.51
CA PHE A 22 -9.35 2.62 6.36
C PHE A 22 -9.98 1.22 6.26
N ARG A 23 -9.24 0.20 6.70
CA ARG A 23 -9.64 -1.20 6.55
C ARG A 23 -10.48 -1.78 7.68
N GLN A 24 -10.32 -1.34 8.93
CA GLN A 24 -11.20 -1.74 10.04
C GLN A 24 -12.69 -1.38 9.80
N ILE A 25 -12.93 -0.55 8.79
CA ILE A 25 -14.24 -0.05 8.46
C ILE A 25 -14.97 -0.94 7.44
N HIS A 26 -14.24 -1.74 6.65
CA HIS A 26 -14.80 -2.38 5.46
C HIS A 26 -14.81 -3.93 5.46
N ASP A 27 -14.17 -4.61 6.42
CA ASP A 27 -13.84 -6.04 6.27
C ASP A 27 -14.20 -6.88 7.51
N GLU A 28 -15.49 -7.16 7.72
CA GLU A 28 -15.97 -8.24 8.61
C GLU A 28 -16.07 -9.61 7.88
N SER A 29 -15.72 -9.69 6.59
CA SER A 29 -15.95 -10.90 5.77
C SER A 29 -14.70 -11.54 5.16
N VAL A 30 -13.52 -10.94 5.24
CA VAL A 30 -12.25 -11.58 4.82
C VAL A 30 -11.49 -12.11 6.04
N PRO A 31 -11.23 -13.42 6.14
CA PRO A 31 -10.52 -13.99 7.29
C PRO A 31 -9.15 -13.35 7.43
N MET A 32 -8.81 -12.95 8.67
CA MET A 32 -7.48 -12.42 8.97
C MET A 32 -6.40 -13.39 8.47
N PRO A 33 -5.30 -12.90 7.88
CA PRO A 33 -4.15 -13.74 7.64
C PRO A 33 -3.76 -14.39 8.97
N LYS A 34 -3.66 -15.73 8.98
CA LYS A 34 -3.26 -16.48 10.16
C LYS A 34 -1.96 -15.89 10.66
N LYS A 35 -1.95 -15.54 11.95
CA LYS A 35 -0.82 -14.95 12.67
C LYS A 35 0.38 -15.87 12.56
N ASN A 36 1.22 -15.66 11.55
CA ASN A 36 2.51 -16.31 11.44
C ASN A 36 3.49 -15.54 12.32
N ALA A 37 4.47 -16.24 12.90
CA ALA A 37 5.34 -15.76 13.97
C ALA A 37 6.18 -14.51 13.62
N ASP A 38 6.22 -14.10 12.34
CA ASP A 38 6.74 -12.81 11.91
C ASP A 38 5.63 -11.77 12.00
N ASN A 39 5.56 -11.15 13.17
CA ASN A 39 4.59 -10.15 13.63
C ASN A 39 4.73 -8.81 12.88
N ASP A 40 4.85 -8.85 11.55
CA ASP A 40 5.14 -7.70 10.73
C ASP A 40 3.82 -7.07 10.29
N GLU A 41 3.39 -6.06 11.04
CA GLU A 41 2.27 -5.17 10.75
C GLU A 41 2.21 -4.77 9.25
N TRP A 42 3.38 -4.54 8.64
CA TRP A 42 3.52 -4.26 7.21
C TRP A 42 3.04 -5.39 6.28
N TYR A 43 3.15 -6.65 6.70
CA TYR A 43 2.67 -7.79 5.91
C TYR A 43 1.15 -7.75 5.75
N SER A 44 0.44 -7.42 6.82
CA SER A 44 -1.01 -7.23 6.80
C SER A 44 -1.44 -6.05 5.94
N VAL A 45 -0.60 -5.02 5.75
CA VAL A 45 -0.87 -3.93 4.80
C VAL A 45 -0.59 -4.40 3.37
N ALA A 46 0.60 -4.96 3.16
CA ALA A 46 1.11 -5.37 1.86
C ALA A 46 0.28 -6.48 1.18
N GLU A 47 -0.25 -7.43 1.95
CA GLU A 47 -1.10 -8.50 1.42
C GLU A 47 -2.34 -7.97 0.72
N ARG A 48 -2.82 -6.80 1.12
CA ARG A 48 -4.12 -6.30 0.71
C ARG A 48 -4.05 -5.07 -0.17
N LEU A 49 -2.85 -4.53 -0.40
CA LEU A 49 -2.63 -3.55 -1.45
C LEU A 49 -3.12 -4.09 -2.80
N PRO A 50 -3.90 -3.30 -3.55
CA PRO A 50 -4.26 -3.66 -4.92
C PRO A 50 -3.01 -3.87 -5.78
N LYS A 51 -3.13 -4.75 -6.79
CA LYS A 51 -2.02 -5.05 -7.72
C LYS A 51 -1.48 -3.77 -8.33
N GLN A 52 -2.36 -2.87 -8.76
CA GLN A 52 -1.99 -1.60 -9.38
C GLN A 52 -1.14 -0.73 -8.46
N VAL A 53 -1.50 -0.61 -7.19
CA VAL A 53 -0.72 0.14 -6.18
C VAL A 53 0.68 -0.44 -6.01
N ARG A 54 0.80 -1.77 -5.90
CA ARG A 54 2.12 -2.45 -5.79
C ARG A 54 3.00 -2.13 -7.00
N ILE A 55 2.43 -2.14 -8.19
CA ILE A 55 3.14 -1.83 -9.44
C ILE A 55 3.51 -0.35 -9.52
N GLN A 56 2.65 0.57 -9.09
CA GLN A 56 2.96 2.00 -9.06
C GLN A 56 4.13 2.30 -8.12
N ILE A 57 4.16 1.70 -6.92
CA ILE A 57 5.28 1.84 -5.99
C ILE A 57 6.56 1.29 -6.60
N LEU A 58 6.50 0.13 -7.26
CA LEU A 58 7.64 -0.44 -7.98
C LEU A 58 8.16 0.50 -9.07
N LYS A 59 7.27 1.11 -9.87
CA LYS A 59 7.65 2.06 -10.93
C LYS A 59 8.35 3.29 -10.36
N VAL A 60 7.83 3.86 -9.27
CA VAL A 60 8.46 4.98 -8.56
C VAL A 60 9.88 4.64 -8.09
N LEU A 61 10.11 3.41 -7.63
CA LEU A 61 11.44 2.97 -7.24
C LEU A 61 12.35 2.79 -8.47
N LEU A 62 11.82 2.30 -9.58
CA LEU A 62 12.59 2.09 -10.81
C LEU A 62 13.03 3.40 -11.49
N ASP A 63 12.38 4.53 -11.20
CA ASP A 63 12.81 5.85 -11.69
C ASP A 63 14.26 6.17 -11.28
N ASP A 64 14.69 5.70 -10.10
CA ASP A 64 15.96 6.11 -9.47
C ASP A 64 16.84 4.93 -9.03
N PHE A 65 16.30 3.70 -9.01
CA PHE A 65 17.01 2.52 -8.55
C PHE A 65 17.06 1.42 -9.62
N TYR A 66 18.23 0.79 -9.72
CA TYR A 66 18.42 -0.34 -10.62
C TYR A 66 17.54 -1.53 -10.22
N GLN A 67 16.96 -2.20 -11.23
CA GLN A 67 16.16 -3.42 -11.05
C GLN A 67 16.87 -4.47 -10.18
N LYS A 68 18.19 -4.63 -10.35
CA LYS A 68 18.99 -5.58 -9.58
C LYS A 68 18.94 -5.29 -8.07
N SER A 69 19.11 -4.04 -7.68
CA SER A 69 19.10 -3.63 -6.27
C SER A 69 17.73 -3.82 -5.62
N ILE A 70 16.66 -3.51 -6.37
CA ILE A 70 15.28 -3.76 -5.91
C ILE A 70 15.03 -5.27 -5.76
N ALA A 71 15.49 -6.07 -6.73
CA ALA A 71 15.36 -7.53 -6.69
C ALA A 71 16.06 -8.14 -5.46
N GLU A 72 17.30 -7.71 -5.19
CA GLU A 72 18.07 -8.11 -4.00
C GLU A 72 17.32 -7.76 -2.70
N PHE A 73 16.78 -6.53 -2.60
CA PHE A 73 16.02 -6.11 -1.42
C PHE A 73 14.72 -6.90 -1.22
N CYS A 74 14.05 -7.26 -2.32
CA CYS A 74 12.84 -8.08 -2.30
C CYS A 74 13.11 -9.59 -2.18
N GLY A 75 14.37 -10.03 -2.19
CA GLY A 75 14.75 -11.45 -2.15
C GLY A 75 14.30 -12.24 -3.38
N VAL A 76 14.29 -11.60 -4.56
CA VAL A 76 13.87 -12.20 -5.83
C VAL A 76 14.95 -12.06 -6.90
N VAL A 77 14.79 -12.79 -8.00
CA VAL A 77 15.66 -12.64 -9.18
C VAL A 77 15.29 -11.38 -9.98
N PRO A 78 16.24 -10.69 -10.63
CA PRO A 78 15.95 -9.48 -11.42
C PRO A 78 14.88 -9.68 -12.52
N SER A 79 14.80 -10.89 -13.10
CA SER A 79 13.76 -11.22 -14.09
C SER A 79 12.34 -11.16 -13.51
N ALA A 80 12.16 -11.36 -12.20
CA ALA A 80 10.87 -11.18 -11.54
C ALA A 80 10.42 -9.72 -11.59
N ILE A 81 11.35 -8.78 -11.38
CA ILE A 81 11.07 -7.33 -11.51
C ILE A 81 10.62 -7.01 -12.94
N SER A 82 11.35 -7.52 -13.94
CA SER A 82 10.99 -7.33 -15.34
C SER A 82 9.62 -7.92 -15.67
N HIS A 83 9.25 -9.07 -15.11
CA HIS A 83 7.91 -9.63 -15.28
C HIS A 83 6.83 -8.75 -14.64
N TRP A 84 7.03 -8.28 -13.41
CA TRP A 84 6.06 -7.42 -12.73
C TRP A 84 5.78 -6.12 -13.48
N VAL A 85 6.78 -5.56 -14.15
CA VAL A 85 6.64 -4.30 -14.90
C VAL A 85 5.96 -4.52 -16.26
N ASN A 86 6.28 -5.63 -16.93
CA ASN A 86 5.95 -5.81 -18.35
C ASN A 86 4.79 -6.79 -18.61
N ARG A 87 4.32 -7.54 -17.60
CA ARG A 87 3.30 -8.57 -17.77
C ARG A 87 2.20 -8.42 -16.74
N GLU A 88 0.96 -8.31 -17.21
CA GLU A 88 -0.20 -8.10 -16.35
C GLU A 88 -0.50 -9.31 -15.44
N GLU A 89 -0.09 -10.52 -15.84
CA GLU A 89 -0.31 -11.72 -15.03
C GLU A 89 0.68 -11.86 -13.86
N TYR A 90 1.69 -10.98 -13.77
CA TYR A 90 2.72 -11.05 -12.75
C TYR A 90 2.71 -9.79 -11.89
N TRP A 91 2.69 -9.97 -10.57
CA TRP A 91 2.75 -8.85 -9.62
C TRP A 91 3.54 -9.24 -8.37
N PRO A 92 4.05 -8.25 -7.61
CA PRO A 92 4.74 -8.50 -6.36
C PRO A 92 3.87 -9.28 -5.36
N SER A 93 4.42 -10.35 -4.81
CA SER A 93 3.79 -11.10 -3.70
C SER A 93 3.55 -10.19 -2.48
N ALA A 94 2.74 -10.63 -1.50
CA ALA A 94 2.56 -9.89 -0.25
C ALA A 94 3.91 -9.58 0.43
N ARG A 95 4.78 -10.60 0.54
CA ARG A 95 6.14 -10.46 1.08
C ARG A 95 6.98 -9.45 0.30
N SER A 96 7.02 -9.56 -1.02
CA SER A 96 7.77 -8.61 -1.86
C SER A 96 7.21 -7.19 -1.75
N SER A 97 5.89 -7.06 -1.58
CA SER A 97 5.20 -5.78 -1.42
C SER A 97 5.54 -5.11 -0.08
N VAL A 98 5.79 -5.87 1.00
CA VAL A 98 6.33 -5.32 2.25
C VAL A 98 7.67 -4.64 1.99
N HIS A 99 8.56 -5.34 1.28
CA HIS A 99 9.87 -4.79 0.94
C HIS A 99 9.75 -3.54 0.05
N LEU A 100 8.88 -3.56 -0.96
CA LEU A 100 8.65 -2.39 -1.82
C LEU A 100 8.08 -1.20 -1.04
N LEU A 101 7.13 -1.44 -0.13
CA LEU A 101 6.56 -0.39 0.71
C LEU A 101 7.60 0.23 1.63
N ARG A 102 8.39 -0.59 2.32
CA ARG A 102 9.47 -0.11 3.19
C ARG A 102 10.50 0.69 2.41
N LEU A 103 10.87 0.20 1.22
CA LEU A 103 11.83 0.88 0.36
C LEU A 103 11.26 2.20 -0.16
N GLY A 104 9.99 2.20 -0.59
CA GLY A 104 9.26 3.38 -1.04
C GLY A 104 9.10 4.43 0.04
N ALA A 105 8.66 4.04 1.24
CA ALA A 105 8.52 4.95 2.39
C ALA A 105 9.87 5.56 2.80
N LYS A 106 10.95 4.76 2.77
CA LYS A 106 12.29 5.24 3.13
C LYS A 106 12.93 6.15 2.07
N LEU A 107 12.82 5.79 0.78
CA LEU A 107 13.59 6.43 -0.28
C LEU A 107 12.77 7.43 -1.11
N LYS A 108 11.45 7.23 -1.19
CA LYS A 108 10.50 8.04 -1.95
C LYS A 108 9.21 8.28 -1.15
N PRO A 109 9.29 8.84 0.08
CA PRO A 109 8.16 8.95 0.99
C PRO A 109 6.98 9.67 0.37
N GLU A 110 7.18 10.86 -0.20
CA GLU A 110 6.10 11.68 -0.77
C GLU A 110 5.42 11.00 -1.97
N LYS A 111 6.20 10.41 -2.89
CA LYS A 111 5.63 9.70 -4.05
C LYS A 111 4.85 8.45 -3.59
N THR A 112 5.37 7.71 -2.62
CA THR A 112 4.74 6.50 -2.09
C THR A 112 3.47 6.83 -1.31
N LYS A 113 3.49 7.92 -0.54
CA LYS A 113 2.31 8.48 0.15
C LYS A 113 1.25 8.93 -0.84
N GLY A 114 1.63 9.65 -1.89
CA GLY A 114 0.70 10.08 -2.95
C GLY A 114 -0.04 8.91 -3.58
N ILE A 115 0.68 7.86 -3.98
CA ILE A 115 0.08 6.63 -4.53
C ILE A 115 -0.94 6.01 -3.59
N ILE A 116 -0.61 5.90 -2.29
CA ILE A 116 -1.52 5.28 -1.32
C ILE A 116 -2.73 6.17 -1.05
N LEU A 117 -2.55 7.49 -1.00
CA LEU A 117 -3.66 8.43 -0.84
C LEU A 117 -4.60 8.42 -2.03
N GLU A 118 -4.09 8.38 -3.25
CA GLU A 118 -4.89 8.28 -4.46
C GLU A 118 -5.75 7.01 -4.47
N ASP A 119 -5.18 5.85 -4.10
CA ASP A 119 -5.92 4.59 -3.97
C ASP A 119 -7.05 4.68 -2.92
N VAL A 120 -6.77 5.30 -1.77
CA VAL A 120 -7.76 5.53 -0.72
C VAL A 120 -8.86 6.47 -1.19
N GLU A 121 -8.52 7.57 -1.88
CA GLU A 121 -9.49 8.54 -2.41
C GLU A 121 -10.38 7.92 -3.50
N GLU A 122 -9.79 7.16 -4.43
CA GLU A 122 -10.53 6.43 -5.46
C GLU A 122 -11.52 5.46 -4.81
N HIS A 123 -11.08 4.70 -3.81
CA HIS A 123 -11.93 3.77 -3.11
C HIS A 123 -13.04 4.49 -2.32
N LEU A 124 -12.75 5.58 -1.61
CA LEU A 124 -13.78 6.39 -0.93
C LEU A 124 -14.83 6.91 -1.91
N THR A 125 -14.41 7.30 -3.12
CA THR A 125 -15.31 7.75 -4.18
C THR A 125 -16.24 6.61 -4.61
N LYS A 126 -15.71 5.40 -4.86
CA LYS A 126 -16.52 4.21 -5.17
C LYS A 126 -17.53 3.87 -4.06
N LEU A 127 -17.14 4.01 -2.79
CA LEU A 127 -18.05 3.79 -1.66
C LEU A 127 -19.19 4.81 -1.64
N ARG A 128 -18.89 6.08 -1.92
CA ARG A 128 -19.91 7.13 -2.04
C ARG A 128 -20.90 6.82 -3.15
N GLU A 129 -20.41 6.41 -4.31
CA GLU A 129 -21.22 6.03 -5.47
C GLU A 129 -22.10 4.82 -5.16
N ALA A 130 -21.60 3.87 -4.36
CA ALA A 130 -22.37 2.74 -3.86
C ALA A 130 -23.38 3.11 -2.74
N GLY A 131 -23.47 4.38 -2.34
CA GLY A 131 -24.37 4.86 -1.29
C GLY A 131 -23.92 4.54 0.14
N ILE A 132 -22.65 4.14 0.34
CA ILE A 132 -22.10 3.79 1.65
C ILE A 132 -21.68 5.09 2.39
N PRO A 133 -22.20 5.36 3.60
CA PRO A 133 -21.91 6.62 4.31
C PRO A 133 -20.45 6.74 4.77
N ILE A 134 -19.68 7.63 4.14
CA ILE A 134 -18.26 7.89 4.49
C ILE A 134 -18.10 8.47 5.91
N GLN A 135 -19.09 9.14 6.48
CA GLN A 135 -18.99 9.70 7.83
C GLN A 135 -18.79 8.63 8.93
N LYS A 136 -19.30 7.41 8.69
CA LYS A 136 -19.07 6.25 9.56
C LYS A 136 -17.62 5.75 9.45
N VAL A 137 -17.02 5.93 8.27
CA VAL A 137 -15.62 5.62 7.96
C VAL A 137 -14.70 6.63 8.66
N LEU A 138 -14.88 7.91 8.40
CA LEU A 138 -14.01 8.97 8.93
C LEU A 138 -14.08 9.13 10.46
N LYS A 139 -15.22 8.83 11.11
CA LYS A 139 -15.30 8.84 12.59
C LYS A 139 -14.40 7.80 13.24
N LYS A 140 -14.26 6.61 12.64
CA LYS A 140 -13.36 5.57 13.15
C LYS A 140 -11.88 5.95 12.98
N MET A 141 -11.56 6.85 12.05
CA MET A 141 -10.19 7.31 11.82
C MET A 141 -9.65 8.36 12.81
N LYS A 142 -10.52 8.92 13.66
CA LYS A 142 -10.15 9.95 14.65
C LYS A 142 -9.99 9.41 16.08
N THR A 143 -10.12 8.09 16.26
CA THR A 143 -10.05 7.39 17.56
C THR A 143 -8.83 6.51 17.58
#